data_AF-A0A519UG97-F1
#
_entry.id   AF-A0A519UG97-F1
#
_cell.length_a   1.000
_cell.length_b   1.000
_cell.length_c   1.000
_cell.angle_alpha   90.00
_cell.angle_beta   90.00
_cell.angle_gamma   90.00
#
_symmetry.space_group_name_H-M   'P 1'
#
loop_
_entity.id
_entity.type
_entity.pdbx_description
1 polymer ?
#
loop_
_entity_poly.entity_id
_entity_poly.type
_entity_poly.pdbx_seq_one_letter_code
_entity_poly.pdbx_strand_id
1 'polypeptide(L)' 'MSTSKRMSISVLKPGMLTTVQDLGRPGYQKIGLVVSGALDTLALRTANLLVGNPETAAGLECTLRGPA' A
#
# COMPACT_ATOMS: atom_id res chain seq x y z
N MET A 1 -6.24 -33.07 -2.38
CA MET A 1 -5.57 -31.81 -1.96
C MET A 1 -6.19 -30.67 -2.75
N SER A 2 -7.06 -29.89 -2.11
CA SER A 2 -7.69 -28.71 -2.73
C SER A 2 -6.61 -27.63 -2.90
N THR A 3 -6.30 -27.27 -4.14
CA THR A 3 -5.46 -26.11 -4.45
C THR A 3 -6.27 -24.86 -4.12
N SER A 4 -6.03 -24.29 -2.94
CA SER A 4 -6.57 -22.98 -2.56
C SER A 4 -6.22 -21.97 -3.66
N LYS A 5 -7.24 -21.47 -4.37
CA LYS A 5 -7.11 -20.43 -5.38
C LYS A 5 -6.57 -19.18 -4.68
N ARG A 6 -5.34 -18.75 -5.01
CA ARG A 6 -4.80 -17.49 -4.46
C ARG A 6 -5.63 -16.34 -5.01
N MET A 7 -6.10 -15.48 -4.11
CA MET A 7 -6.75 -14.24 -4.48
C MET A 7 -5.68 -13.26 -4.97
N SER A 8 -5.84 -12.75 -6.19
CA SER A 8 -4.97 -11.75 -6.79
C SER A 8 -5.80 -10.72 -7.53
N ILE A 9 -5.20 -9.53 -7.72
CA ILE A 9 -5.76 -8.45 -8.54
C ILE A 9 -4.88 -8.32 -9.78
N SER A 10 -5.50 -8.16 -10.95
CA SER A 10 -4.80 -7.87 -12.20
C SER A 10 -4.96 -6.38 -12.52
N VAL A 11 -3.84 -5.71 -12.81
CA VAL A 11 -3.83 -4.29 -13.19
C VAL A 11 -3.85 -4.20 -14.70
N LEU A 12 -4.95 -3.71 -15.28
CA LEU A 12 -5.08 -3.54 -16.73
C LEU A 12 -4.55 -2.18 -17.18
N LYS A 13 -4.69 -1.16 -16.33
CA LYS A 13 -4.16 0.20 -16.52
C LYS A 13 -3.48 0.67 -15.23
N PRO A 14 -2.23 1.16 -15.27
CA PRO A 14 -1.45 1.42 -14.05
C PRO A 14 -1.81 2.69 -13.27
N GLY A 15 -2.60 3.61 -13.84
CA GLY A 15 -2.74 4.97 -13.30
C GLY A 15 -1.52 5.84 -13.63
N MET A 16 -1.37 7.00 -12.97
CA MET A 16 -0.20 7.87 -13.21
C MET A 16 1.04 7.39 -12.44
N LEU A 17 0.87 7.12 -11.15
CA LEU A 17 1.89 6.50 -10.30
C LEU A 17 1.14 5.76 -9.18
N THR A 18 1.10 4.45 -9.29
CA THR A 18 0.49 3.58 -8.27
C THR A 18 1.58 2.78 -7.60
N THR A 19 1.67 2.89 -6.28
CA THR A 19 2.70 2.19 -5.48
C THR A 19 2.06 1.42 -4.34
N VAL A 20 2.67 0.31 -3.94
CA VAL A 20 2.30 -0.38 -2.70
C VAL A 20 2.98 0.36 -1.55
N GLN A 21 2.20 0.81 -0.58
CA GLN A 21 2.68 1.58 0.57
C GLN A 21 2.16 1.00 1.88
N ASP A 22 3.03 0.98 2.88
CA ASP A 22 2.72 0.72 4.28
C ASP A 22 3.02 1.98 5.13
N LEU A 23 3.28 1.83 6.43
CA LEU A 23 3.68 2.96 7.31
C LEU A 23 5.18 3.30 7.23
N GLY A 24 5.92 2.67 6.32
CA GLY A 24 7.34 2.92 6.10
C GLY A 24 8.26 2.18 7.07
N ARG A 25 9.52 2.60 7.05
CA ARG A 25 10.67 1.96 7.72
C ARG A 25 11.51 2.97 8.51
N PRO A 26 10.98 3.55 9.60
CA PRO A 26 11.74 4.45 10.44
C PRO A 26 12.92 3.72 11.12
N GLY A 27 13.98 4.46 11.50
CA GLY A 27 15.13 3.94 12.25
C GLY A 27 16.38 3.63 11.42
N TYR A 28 16.25 3.61 10.08
CA TYR A 28 17.35 3.30 9.16
C TYR A 28 17.96 4.53 8.47
N GLN A 29 17.56 5.75 8.84
CA GLN A 29 18.01 6.98 8.18
C GLN A 29 19.52 7.17 8.30
N LYS A 30 20.13 6.70 9.40
CA LYS A 30 21.58 6.77 9.65
C LYS A 30 22.44 6.01 8.62
N ILE A 31 21.85 5.07 7.88
CA ILE A 31 22.51 4.32 6.80
C ILE A 31 22.04 4.78 5.41
N GLY A 32 21.38 5.94 5.31
CA GLY A 32 20.95 6.54 4.04
C GLY A 32 19.62 6.02 3.49
N LEU A 33 18.85 5.26 4.28
CA LEU A 33 17.53 4.79 3.85
C LEU A 33 16.44 5.82 4.18
N VAL A 34 15.69 6.21 3.15
CA VAL A 34 14.47 7.01 3.30
C VAL A 34 13.37 6.22 4.03
N VAL A 35 12.52 6.92 4.79
CA VAL A 35 11.43 6.30 5.57
C VAL A 35 10.39 5.64 4.67
N SER A 36 10.09 6.21 3.49
CA SER A 36 9.02 5.72 2.59
C SER A 36 7.66 5.65 3.29
N GLY A 37 6.81 4.69 2.89
CA GLY A 37 5.43 4.60 3.35
C GLY A 37 4.51 5.55 2.59
N ALA A 38 3.23 5.48 2.94
CA ALA A 38 2.22 6.36 2.36
C ALA A 38 2.52 7.83 2.65
N LEU A 39 2.35 8.69 1.65
CA LEU A 39 2.48 10.13 1.76
C LEU A 39 1.45 10.71 2.75
N ASP A 40 0.22 10.18 2.71
CA ASP A 40 -0.84 10.46 3.68
C ASP A 40 -1.13 9.19 4.51
N THR A 41 -0.46 9.08 5.65
CA THR A 41 -0.60 7.94 6.55
C THR A 41 -1.98 7.87 7.22
N LEU A 42 -2.68 9.00 7.39
CA LEU A 42 -4.02 9.00 7.97
C LEU A 42 -5.03 8.39 6.98
N ALA A 43 -4.92 8.75 5.70
CA ALA A 43 -5.75 8.15 4.65
C ALA A 43 -5.51 6.64 4.55
N LEU A 44 -4.25 6.17 4.56
CA LEU A 44 -3.94 4.74 4.52
C LEU A 44 -4.55 4.00 5.73
N ARG A 45 -4.33 4.49 6.96
CA ARG A 45 -4.88 3.87 8.17
C ARG A 45 -6.40 3.83 8.13
N THR A 46 -7.04 4.93 7.71
CA THR A 46 -8.49 5.01 7.58
C THR A 46 -9.02 3.99 6.57
N ALA A 47 -8.41 3.89 5.37
CA ALA A 47 -8.80 2.93 4.35
C ALA A 47 -8.69 1.47 4.83
N ASN A 48 -7.61 1.13 5.54
CA ASN A 48 -7.44 -0.19 6.13
C ASN A 48 -8.52 -0.50 7.18
N LEU A 49 -8.75 0.43 8.11
CA LEU A 49 -9.76 0.24 9.15
C LEU A 49 -11.17 0.10 8.58
N LEU A 50 -11.51 0.83 7.52
CA LEU A 50 -12.81 0.73 6.84
C LEU A 50 -13.11 -0.66 6.26
N VAL A 51 -12.08 -1.43 5.89
CA VAL A 51 -12.22 -2.80 5.39
C VAL A 51 -11.89 -3.87 6.44
N GLY A 52 -11.68 -3.47 7.70
CA GLY A 52 -11.40 -4.39 8.82
C GLY A 52 -9.95 -4.90 8.88
N ASN A 53 -9.02 -4.29 8.14
CA ASN A 53 -7.61 -4.61 8.22
C ASN A 53 -6.94 -3.93 9.43
N PRO A 54 -5.81 -4.47 9.93
CA PRO A 54 -4.93 -3.71 10.82
C PRO A 54 -4.50 -2.40 10.18
N GLU A 55 -4.37 -1.33 10.96
CA GLU A 55 -3.98 -0.02 10.44
C GLU A 55 -2.59 0.02 9.79
N THR A 56 -1.75 -0.97 10.08
CA THR A 56 -0.39 -1.16 9.56
C THR A 56 -0.35 -1.93 8.24
N ALA A 57 -1.48 -2.44 7.75
CA ALA A 57 -1.51 -3.21 6.50
C ALA A 57 -1.10 -2.36 5.30
N ALA A 58 -0.48 -2.98 4.30
CA ALA A 58 -0.13 -2.30 3.06
C ALA A 58 -1.38 -1.98 2.23
N GLY A 59 -1.37 -0.84 1.55
CA GLY A 59 -2.40 -0.40 0.61
C GLY A 59 -1.79 0.08 -0.72
N LEU A 60 -2.65 0.42 -1.67
CA LEU A 60 -2.25 1.04 -2.93
C LEU A 60 -2.37 2.57 -2.82
N GLU A 61 -1.25 3.26 -2.87
CA GLU A 61 -1.22 4.71 -3.02
C GLU A 61 -1.30 5.08 -4.50
N CYS A 62 -2.30 5.89 -4.86
CA CYS A 62 -2.63 6.25 -6.23
C CYS A 62 -2.48 7.76 -6.43
N THR A 63 -1.43 8.19 -7.13
CA THR A 63 -1.16 9.62 -7.35
C THR A 63 -1.97 10.15 -8.54
N LEU A 64 -2.78 11.19 -8.33
CA LEU A 64 -3.68 11.87 -9.30
C LEU A 64 -4.74 10.99 -9.99
N ARG A 65 -4.37 9.84 -10.58
CA ARG A 65 -5.27 8.88 -11.22
C ARG A 65 -4.89 7.46 -10.81
N GLY A 66 -5.87 6.73 -10.28
CA GLY A 66 -5.71 5.33 -9.86
C GLY A 66 -5.72 4.32 -11.00
N PRO A 67 -5.36 3.06 -10.69
CA PRO A 67 -5.38 1.96 -11.64
C PRO A 67 -6.81 1.49 -11.97
N ALA A 68 -6.95 0.73 -13.06
CA ALA A 68 -8.19 0.06 -13.46
C ALA A 68 -7.92 -1.31 -14.09
#